data_AF-A0A1H7RJC4-F1
#
_entry.id   AF-A0A1H7RJC4-F1
#
_cell.length_a   1.000
_cell.length_b   1.000
_cell.length_c   1.000
_cell.angle_alpha   90.00
_cell.angle_beta   90.00
_cell.angle_gamma   90.00
#
_symmetry.space_group_name_H-M   'P 1'
#
loop_
_entity.id
_entity.type
_entity.pdbx_description
1 polymer ?
#
loop_
_entity_poly.entity_id
_entity_poly.type
_entity_poly.pdbx_seq_one_letter_code
_entity_poly.pdbx_strand_id
1 'polypeptide(L)'
;MTNKYRNSLRPAALLLGGLLFTMATASGALACRGTAEYPEVAARLAAASLPADKKADLERQFEEGRAMHEKAHQQNDPDAMRDSLKILDRLKGSL
;
A
#
# COMPACT_ATOMS: atom_id res chain seq x y z
N MET A 1 22.68 23.86 49.94
CA MET A 1 22.57 22.71 49.02
C MET A 1 21.68 23.12 47.84
N THR A 2 22.26 23.41 46.68
CA THR A 2 21.51 23.81 45.48
C THR A 2 21.29 22.58 44.59
N ASN A 3 20.05 22.08 44.55
CA ASN A 3 19.69 20.94 43.71
C ASN A 3 19.55 21.40 42.25
N LYS A 4 20.59 21.16 41.46
CA LYS A 4 20.62 21.42 40.01
C LYS A 4 19.82 20.33 39.29
N TYR A 5 18.52 20.56 39.08
CA TYR A 5 17.79 19.85 38.01
C TYR A 5 18.24 20.41 36.66
N ARG A 6 19.43 19.97 36.20
CA ARG A 6 19.88 20.18 34.84
C ARG A 6 19.11 19.25 33.91
N ASN A 7 18.06 19.83 33.36
CA ASN A 7 17.68 19.75 31.95
C ASN A 7 18.59 18.84 31.11
N SER A 8 18.07 17.68 30.71
CA SER A 8 18.57 16.86 29.61
C SER A 8 17.41 16.00 29.12
N LEU A 9 16.32 16.64 28.68
CA LEU A 9 15.38 15.96 27.78
C LEU A 9 16.14 15.70 26.48
N ARG A 10 16.49 14.42 26.35
CA ARG A 10 17.41 13.85 25.36
C ARG A 10 16.88 14.06 23.94
N PRO A 11 17.67 14.59 22.99
CA PRO A 11 17.31 14.68 21.57
C PRO A 11 17.01 13.31 20.93
N ALA A 12 17.42 12.21 21.57
CA ALA A 12 17.09 10.85 21.16
C ALA A 12 15.58 10.55 21.18
N ALA A 13 14.80 11.15 22.08
CA ALA A 13 13.36 10.92 22.14
C ALA A 13 12.60 11.52 20.94
N LEU A 14 13.12 12.62 20.37
CA LEU A 14 12.53 13.25 19.18
C LEU A 14 12.81 12.46 17.89
N LEU A 15 13.96 11.80 17.80
CA LEU A 15 14.31 10.97 16.64
C LEU A 15 13.50 9.67 16.55
N LEU A 16 13.16 9.06 17.70
CA LEU A 16 12.29 7.88 17.77
C LEU A 16 10.84 8.20 17.40
N GLY A 17 10.33 9.38 17.79
CA GLY A 17 8.99 9.83 17.40
C GLY A 17 8.84 10.06 15.89
N GLY A 18 9.88 10.59 15.23
CA GLY A 18 9.86 10.84 13.79
C GLY A 18 9.80 9.58 12.93
N LEU A 19 10.49 8.51 13.33
CA LEU A 19 10.58 7.26 12.55
C LEU A 19 9.28 6.41 12.60
N LEU A 20 8.54 6.47 13.72
CA LEU A 20 7.26 5.76 13.84
C LEU A 20 6.15 6.46 13.06
N PHE A 21 6.22 7.79 12.95
CA PHE A 21 5.23 8.57 12.20
C PHE A 21 5.33 8.35 10.68
N THR A 22 6.54 8.22 10.14
CA THR A 22 6.74 8.03 8.69
C THR A 22 6.20 6.69 8.21
N MET A 23 6.42 5.60 8.97
CA MET A 23 5.92 4.27 8.65
C MET A 23 4.38 4.20 8.66
N ALA A 24 3.73 4.85 9.62
CA ALA A 24 2.27 4.89 9.72
C ALA A 24 1.60 5.66 8.58
N THR A 25 2.26 6.69 8.05
CA THR A 25 1.72 7.48 6.93
C THR A 25 1.86 6.76 5.58
N ALA A 26 2.95 6.00 5.38
CA ALA A 26 3.19 5.29 4.14
C ALA A 26 2.17 4.15 3.92
N SER A 27 1.82 3.40 4.97
CA SER A 27 0.78 2.37 4.89
C SER A 27 -0.60 2.95 4.56
N GLY A 28 -0.93 4.12 5.13
CA GLY A 28 -2.17 4.83 4.83
C GLY A 28 -2.27 5.26 3.36
N ALA A 29 -1.19 5.77 2.77
CA ALA A 29 -1.19 6.18 1.36
C ALA A 29 -1.39 4.99 0.40
N LEU A 30 -0.76 3.84 0.69
CA LEU A 30 -0.92 2.62 -0.11
C LEU A 30 -2.36 2.09 -0.03
N ALA A 31 -2.97 2.14 1.17
CA ALA A 31 -4.36 1.74 1.41
C ALA A 31 -5.37 2.58 0.63
N CYS A 32 -5.23 3.91 0.74
CA CYS A 32 -6.10 4.86 0.04
C CYS A 32 -6.02 4.65 -1.46
N ARG A 33 -4.79 4.42 -1.98
CA ARG A 33 -4.59 4.15 -3.41
C ARG A 33 -5.29 2.87 -3.85
N GLY A 34 -5.09 1.76 -3.14
CA GLY A 34 -5.74 0.49 -3.50
C GLY A 34 -7.26 0.58 -3.49
N THR A 35 -7.83 1.22 -2.47
CA THR A 35 -9.27 1.45 -2.36
C THR A 35 -9.84 2.23 -3.57
N ALA A 36 -9.09 3.20 -4.09
CA ALA A 36 -9.51 3.99 -5.25
C ALA A 36 -9.29 3.27 -6.59
N GLU A 37 -8.14 2.62 -6.76
CA GLU A 37 -7.70 2.14 -8.08
C GLU A 37 -8.17 0.72 -8.40
N TYR A 38 -8.33 -0.19 -7.42
CA TYR A 38 -8.84 -1.54 -7.72
C TYR A 38 -10.24 -1.51 -8.37
N PRO A 39 -11.22 -0.71 -7.89
CA PRO A 39 -12.51 -0.58 -8.55
C PRO A 39 -12.43 0.00 -9.97
N GLU A 40 -11.56 1.00 -10.19
CA GLU A 40 -11.34 1.60 -11.52
C GLU A 40 -10.80 0.56 -12.51
N VAL A 41 -9.77 -0.19 -12.12
CA VAL A 41 -9.14 -1.20 -12.96
C VAL A 41 -10.09 -2.36 -13.23
N ALA A 42 -10.89 -2.77 -12.24
CA ALA A 42 -11.94 -3.78 -12.45
C ALA A 42 -12.93 -3.36 -13.54
N ALA A 43 -13.39 -2.11 -13.51
CA ALA A 43 -14.31 -1.60 -14.52
C ALA A 43 -13.68 -1.57 -15.91
N ARG A 44 -12.42 -1.13 -16.01
CA ARG A 44 -11.66 -1.13 -17.28
C ARG A 44 -11.46 -2.55 -17.82
N LEU A 45 -11.08 -3.50 -16.97
CA LEU A 45 -10.89 -4.90 -17.34
C LEU A 45 -12.20 -5.54 -17.82
N ALA A 46 -13.32 -5.26 -17.14
CA ALA A 46 -14.63 -5.74 -17.55
C ALA A 46 -15.01 -5.23 -18.95
N ALA A 47 -14.75 -3.93 -19.23
CA ALA A 47 -15.04 -3.28 -20.50
C ALA A 47 -14.02 -3.58 -21.61
N ALA A 48 -12.87 -4.18 -21.29
CA ALA A 48 -11.78 -4.38 -22.24
C ALA A 48 -12.18 -5.40 -23.34
N SER A 49 -12.01 -4.99 -24.60
CA SER A 49 -12.19 -5.84 -25.78
C SER A 49 -10.90 -6.60 -26.08
N LEU A 50 -10.59 -7.59 -25.25
CA LEU A 50 -9.39 -8.42 -25.36
C LEU A 50 -9.73 -9.83 -25.86
N PRO A 51 -8.76 -10.53 -26.49
CA PRO A 51 -8.85 -11.97 -26.68
C PRO A 51 -9.16 -12.69 -25.36
N ALA A 52 -9.98 -13.75 -25.41
CA ALA A 52 -10.51 -14.40 -24.21
C ALA A 52 -9.42 -14.97 -23.29
N ASP A 53 -8.37 -15.54 -23.87
CA ASP A 53 -7.19 -16.05 -23.17
C ASP A 53 -6.43 -14.93 -22.44
N LYS A 54 -6.22 -13.80 -23.10
CA LYS A 54 -5.59 -12.62 -22.49
C LYS A 54 -6.45 -12.04 -21.37
N LYS A 55 -7.77 -11.93 -21.60
CA LYS A 55 -8.70 -11.41 -20.59
C LYS A 55 -8.69 -12.28 -19.33
N ALA A 56 -8.75 -13.60 -19.50
CA ALA A 56 -8.69 -14.53 -18.38
C ALA A 56 -7.38 -14.44 -17.60
N ASP A 57 -6.24 -14.26 -18.27
CA ASP A 57 -4.96 -14.08 -17.57
C ASP A 57 -4.89 -12.76 -16.79
N LEU A 58 -5.38 -11.65 -17.38
CA LEU A 58 -5.45 -10.37 -16.67
C LEU A 58 -6.44 -10.41 -15.49
N GLU A 59 -7.57 -11.11 -15.61
CA GLU A 59 -8.52 -11.34 -14.52
C GLU A 59 -7.88 -12.14 -13.37
N ARG A 60 -7.12 -13.20 -13.69
CA ARG A 60 -6.38 -13.96 -12.68
C ARG A 60 -5.35 -13.09 -11.94
N GLN A 61 -4.56 -12.31 -12.67
CA GLN A 61 -3.58 -11.39 -12.08
C GLN A 61 -4.25 -10.29 -11.25
N PHE A 62 -5.39 -9.77 -11.70
CA PHE A 62 -6.17 -8.77 -10.96
C PHE A 62 -6.63 -9.33 -9.61
N GLU A 63 -7.21 -10.54 -9.61
CA GLU A 63 -7.68 -11.19 -8.39
C GLU A 63 -6.53 -11.55 -7.44
N GLU A 64 -5.39 -12.00 -7.96
CA GLU A 64 -4.17 -12.24 -7.18
C GLU A 64 -3.70 -10.95 -6.47
N GLY A 65 -3.59 -9.85 -7.22
CA GLY A 65 -3.22 -8.55 -6.66
C GLY A 65 -4.22 -8.07 -5.62
N ARG A 66 -5.53 -8.15 -5.91
CA ARG A 66 -6.60 -7.68 -5.01
C ARG A 66 -6.59 -8.46 -3.69
N ALA A 67 -6.49 -9.78 -3.76
CA ALA A 67 -6.40 -10.64 -2.58
C ALA A 67 -5.14 -10.35 -1.76
N MET A 68 -4.00 -10.11 -2.43
CA MET A 68 -2.76 -9.70 -1.76
C MET A 68 -2.93 -8.37 -1.01
N HIS A 69 -3.56 -7.36 -1.63
CA HIS A 69 -3.78 -6.05 -1.01
C HIS A 69 -4.67 -6.14 0.24
N GLU A 70 -5.77 -6.88 0.13
CA GLU A 70 -6.72 -7.09 1.24
C GLU A 70 -6.05 -7.81 2.41
N LYS A 71 -5.29 -8.87 2.13
CA LYS A 71 -4.52 -9.57 3.16
C LYS A 71 -3.48 -8.66 3.81
N ALA A 72 -2.82 -7.82 3.01
CA ALA A 72 -1.83 -6.87 3.50
C ALA A 72 -2.45 -5.81 4.42
N HIS A 73 -3.71 -5.39 4.19
CA HIS A 73 -4.46 -4.58 5.14
C HIS A 73 -4.63 -5.27 6.48
N GLN A 74 -5.11 -6.50 6.47
CA GLN A 74 -5.37 -7.26 7.69
C GLN A 74 -4.10 -7.50 8.51
N GLN A 75 -2.94 -7.58 7.84
CA GLN A 75 -1.65 -7.86 8.45
C GLN A 75 -0.82 -6.61 8.76
N ASN A 76 -1.31 -5.40 8.41
CA ASN A 76 -0.53 -4.16 8.44
C ASN A 76 0.83 -4.30 7.72
N ASP A 77 0.83 -4.95 6.55
CA ASP A 77 2.03 -5.22 5.75
C ASP A 77 2.16 -4.20 4.59
N PRO A 78 2.92 -3.11 4.76
CA PRO A 78 3.06 -2.09 3.72
C PRO A 78 3.85 -2.57 2.50
N ASP A 79 4.72 -3.58 2.64
CA ASP A 79 5.50 -4.09 1.51
C ASP A 79 4.63 -4.97 0.62
N ALA A 80 3.80 -5.84 1.21
CA ALA A 80 2.79 -6.59 0.46
C ALA A 80 1.75 -5.67 -0.19
N MET A 81 1.31 -4.59 0.47
CA MET A 81 0.44 -3.58 -0.16
C MET A 81 1.13 -2.93 -1.36
N ARG A 82 2.43 -2.61 -1.25
CA ARG A 82 3.19 -2.02 -2.36
C ARG A 82 3.32 -2.99 -3.53
N ASP A 83 3.60 -4.27 -3.26
CA ASP A 83 3.74 -5.29 -4.29
C ASP A 83 2.41 -5.58 -5.00
N SER A 84 1.31 -5.59 -4.26
CA SER A 84 -0.02 -5.72 -4.86
C SER A 84 -0.34 -4.55 -5.82
N LEU A 85 0.07 -3.33 -5.44
CA LEU A 85 -0.10 -2.14 -6.29
C LEU A 85 0.80 -2.17 -7.53
N LYS A 86 2.00 -2.78 -7.47
CA LYS A 86 2.81 -3.03 -8.68
C LYS A 86 2.13 -3.98 -9.66
N ILE A 87 1.40 -4.99 -9.14
CA ILE A 87 0.57 -5.86 -9.99
C ILE A 87 -0.52 -5.02 -10.66
N LEU A 88 -1.21 -4.18 -9.89
CA LEU A 88 -2.24 -3.28 -10.39
C LEU A 88 -1.70 -2.32 -11.48
N ASP A 89 -0.50 -1.77 -11.30
CA ASP A 89 0.17 -0.89 -12.27
C ASP A 89 0.47 -1.60 -13.60
N ARG A 90 0.93 -2.85 -13.56
CA ARG A 90 1.15 -3.66 -14.77
C ARG A 90 -0.15 -3.97 -15.49
N LEU A 91 -1.22 -4.26 -14.75
CA LEU A 91 -2.56 -4.47 -15.32
C LEU A 91 -3.05 -3.21 -16.02
N LYS A 92 -2.92 -2.03 -15.39
CA LYS A 92 -3.29 -0.74 -15.98
C LYS A 92 -2.56 -0.45 -17.29
N GLY A 93 -1.30 -0.85 -17.41
CA GLY A 93 -0.53 -0.73 -18.65
C GLY A 93 -0.91 -1.74 -19.72
N SER A 94 -1.66 -2.79 -19.37
CA SER A 94 -2.09 -3.87 -20.27
C SER A 94 -3.54 -3.75 -20.73
N LEU A 95 -4.30 -2.79 -20.16
CA LEU A 95 -5.71 -2.49 -20.44
C LEU A 95 -5.87 -1.22 -21.28
#